data_AF-A0A1W9TPB9-F1
#
_entry.id   AF-A0A1W9TPB9-F1
#
_cell.length_a   1.000
_cell.length_b   1.000
_cell.length_c   1.000
_cell.angle_alpha   90.00
_cell.angle_beta   90.00
_cell.angle_gamma   90.00
#
_symmetry.space_group_name_H-M   'P 1'
#
loop_
_entity.id
_entity.type
_entity.pdbx_description
1 polymer ?
#
loop_
_entity_poly.entity_id
_entity_poly.type
_entity_poly.pdbx_seq_one_letter_code
_entity_poly.pdbx_strand_id
1 'polypeptide(L)'
;MQQPREKNILIFCKYLLLFIFLFYTFATPLYAIDITLQWTPNNEPNLAGYRVFYREESQHYNYLDPYWETIDPICTIHDLDRTKTYYFVVRAFDTHGLESSNSNEVLLIEGVPANNPPAAASSGGDGGG
;
A
#
# COMPACT_ATOMS: atom_id res chain seq x y z
N MET A 1 37.43 -32.34 -35.67
CA MET A 1 36.27 -31.91 -36.47
C MET A 1 35.04 -32.05 -35.58
N GLN A 2 34.47 -30.94 -35.12
CA GLN A 2 33.34 -30.98 -34.19
C GLN A 2 32.04 -31.21 -34.96
N GLN A 3 31.27 -32.22 -34.55
CA GLN A 3 30.08 -32.71 -35.25
C GLN A 3 29.04 -31.57 -35.41
N PRO A 4 28.41 -31.38 -36.59
CA PRO A 4 27.43 -30.31 -36.84
C PRO A 4 26.29 -30.24 -35.81
N ARG A 5 25.93 -31.39 -35.23
CA ARG A 5 24.91 -31.53 -34.19
C ARG A 5 25.27 -30.82 -32.88
N GLU A 6 26.56 -30.81 -32.49
CA GLU A 6 27.01 -30.14 -31.27
C GLU A 6 26.93 -28.62 -31.40
N LYS A 7 27.26 -28.07 -32.57
CA LYS A 7 27.16 -26.63 -32.84
C LYS A 7 25.72 -26.14 -32.75
N ASN A 8 24.76 -26.91 -33.26
CA ASN A 8 23.33 -26.56 -33.20
C ASN A 8 22.79 -26.58 -31.76
N ILE A 9 23.24 -27.53 -30.94
CA ILE A 9 22.90 -27.61 -29.51
C ILE A 9 23.47 -26.40 -28.76
N LEU A 10 24.74 -26.05 -29.01
CA LEU A 10 25.38 -24.89 -28.37
C LEU A 10 24.72 -23.57 -28.77
N ILE A 11 24.32 -23.42 -30.04
CA ILE A 11 23.58 -22.25 -30.54
C ILE A 11 22.20 -22.16 -29.85
N PHE A 12 21.48 -23.27 -29.74
CA PHE A 12 20.19 -23.33 -29.04
C PHE A 12 20.32 -22.97 -27.56
N CYS A 13 21.28 -23.56 -26.84
CA CYS A 13 21.55 -23.23 -25.44
C CYS A 13 21.89 -21.74 -25.27
N LYS A 14 22.66 -21.15 -26.19
CA LYS A 14 22.98 -19.71 -26.13
C LYS A 14 21.74 -18.83 -26.24
N TYR A 15 20.82 -19.14 -27.15
CA TYR A 15 19.57 -18.37 -27.29
C TYR A 15 18.60 -18.61 -26.13
N LEU A 16 18.55 -19.84 -25.58
CA LEU A 16 17.77 -20.14 -24.39
C LEU A 16 18.27 -19.36 -23.17
N LEU A 17 19.59 -19.33 -22.96
CA LEU A 17 20.22 -18.56 -21.87
C LEU A 17 20.01 -17.05 -22.06
N LEU A 18 20.09 -16.54 -23.30
CA LEU A 18 19.80 -15.14 -23.61
C LEU A 18 18.34 -14.78 -23.32
N PHE A 19 17.39 -15.66 -23.66
CA PHE A 19 15.96 -15.47 -23.38
C PHE A 19 15.66 -15.45 -21.89
N ILE A 20 16.26 -16.36 -21.11
CA ILE A 20 16.13 -16.39 -19.64
C ILE A 20 16.71 -15.10 -19.02
N PHE A 21 17.86 -14.63 -19.51
CA PHE A 21 18.48 -13.38 -19.05
C PHE A 21 17.61 -12.15 -19.35
N LEU A 22 17.01 -12.09 -20.54
CA LEU A 22 16.10 -11.01 -20.94
C LEU A 22 14.83 -10.98 -20.09
N PHE A 23 14.29 -12.17 -19.75
CA PHE A 23 13.15 -12.29 -18.83
C PHE A 23 13.51 -11.86 -17.41
N TYR A 24 14.74 -12.14 -16.96
CA TYR A 24 15.22 -11.73 -15.62
C TYR A 24 15.42 -10.22 -15.51
N THR A 25 15.80 -9.55 -16.60
CA THR A 25 16.00 -8.09 -16.61
C THR A 25 14.70 -7.28 -16.58
N PHE A 26 13.56 -7.91 -16.86
CA PHE A 26 12.24 -7.28 -16.80
C PHE A 26 11.59 -7.41 -15.40
N ALA A 27 12.22 -8.12 -14.48
CA ALA A 27 11.79 -8.16 -13.09
C ALA A 27 12.17 -6.83 -12.42
N THR A 28 11.25 -5.88 -12.37
CA THR A 28 11.41 -4.69 -11.54
C THR A 28 11.41 -5.12 -10.07
N PRO A 29 12.42 -4.76 -9.27
CA PRO A 29 12.38 -5.03 -7.84
C PRO A 29 11.21 -4.25 -7.23
N LEU A 30 10.15 -4.96 -6.83
CA LEU A 30 9.06 -4.37 -6.06
C LEU A 30 9.58 -4.19 -4.63
N TYR A 31 9.93 -2.96 -4.28
CA TYR A 31 10.26 -2.60 -2.92
C TYR A 31 8.97 -2.49 -2.13
N ALA A 32 8.50 -3.63 -1.60
CA ALA A 32 7.34 -3.69 -0.72
C ALA A 32 7.62 -2.98 0.62
N ILE A 33 6.59 -2.34 1.16
CA ILE A 33 6.56 -1.81 2.52
C ILE A 33 5.24 -2.18 3.19
N ASP A 34 5.33 -2.44 4.49
CA ASP A 34 4.16 -2.66 5.34
C ASP A 34 3.90 -1.41 6.18
N ILE A 35 2.63 -1.04 6.32
CA ILE A 35 2.19 0.12 7.08
C ILE A 35 1.22 -0.31 8.17
N THR A 36 1.55 -0.02 9.42
CA THR A 36 0.62 -0.19 10.53
C THR A 36 -0.08 1.13 10.84
N LEU A 37 -1.40 1.12 10.70
CA LEU A 37 -2.29 2.20 11.12
C LEU A 37 -2.81 1.89 12.53
N GLN A 38 -2.83 2.91 13.38
CA GLN A 38 -3.41 2.84 14.71
C GLN A 38 -4.24 4.10 14.95
N TRP A 39 -5.39 3.96 15.59
CA TRP A 39 -6.31 5.07 15.86
C TRP A 39 -6.83 5.03 17.30
N THR A 40 -7.51 6.12 17.70
CA THR A 40 -8.18 6.16 19.00
C THR A 40 -9.50 5.39 18.92
N PRO A 41 -9.78 4.46 19.84
CA PRO A 41 -11.01 3.69 19.80
C PRO A 41 -12.25 4.54 20.13
N ASN A 42 -13.35 4.13 19.53
CA ASN A 42 -14.72 4.63 19.73
C ASN A 42 -15.32 3.95 20.97
N ASN A 43 -16.23 4.63 21.65
CA ASN A 43 -16.83 4.17 22.93
C ASN A 43 -18.36 4.04 22.84
N GLU A 44 -18.90 4.05 21.62
CA GLU A 44 -20.32 3.92 21.34
C GLU A 44 -20.79 2.48 21.64
N PRO A 45 -21.89 2.30 22.40
CA PRO A 45 -22.37 0.96 22.76
C PRO A 45 -22.73 0.06 21.58
N ASN A 46 -23.04 0.65 20.43
CA ASN A 46 -23.42 -0.04 19.20
C ASN A 46 -22.26 -0.14 18.20
N LEU A 47 -21.02 0.16 18.58
CA LEU A 47 -19.86 -0.01 17.71
C LEU A 47 -19.68 -1.51 17.37
N ALA A 48 -19.70 -1.84 16.09
CA ALA A 48 -19.42 -3.20 15.61
C ALA A 48 -17.98 -3.36 15.12
N GLY A 49 -17.33 -2.27 14.68
CA GLY A 49 -15.93 -2.28 14.33
C GLY A 49 -15.54 -1.14 13.40
N TYR A 50 -14.48 -1.36 12.65
CA TYR A 50 -13.85 -0.44 11.74
C TYR A 50 -13.61 -1.06 10.37
N ARG A 51 -13.71 -0.23 9.34
CA ARG A 51 -13.29 -0.54 7.97
C ARG A 51 -12.15 0.37 7.56
N VAL A 52 -11.07 -0.23 7.08
CA VAL A 52 -9.87 0.46 6.64
C VAL A 52 -9.86 0.53 5.13
N PHE A 53 -9.63 1.73 4.62
CA PHE A 53 -9.55 1.99 3.19
C PHE A 53 -8.24 2.70 2.87
N TYR A 54 -7.67 2.37 1.73
CA TYR A 54 -6.55 3.11 1.17
C TYR A 54 -6.73 3.32 -0.33
N ARG A 55 -6.02 4.29 -0.87
CA ARG A 55 -5.96 4.56 -2.31
C ARG A 55 -4.58 5.06 -2.70
N GLU A 56 -4.21 4.83 -3.95
CA GLU A 56 -3.10 5.56 -4.57
C GLU A 56 -3.53 7.00 -4.87
N GLU A 57 -2.57 7.92 -4.97
CA GLU A 57 -2.83 9.35 -5.20
C GLU A 57 -3.75 9.63 -6.40
N SER A 58 -3.58 8.89 -7.49
CA SER A 58 -4.33 9.03 -8.73
C SER A 58 -5.70 8.34 -8.71
N GLN A 59 -6.04 7.64 -7.62
CA GLN A 59 -7.25 6.84 -7.50
C GLN A 59 -8.26 7.47 -6.53
N HIS A 60 -9.49 6.96 -6.59
CA HIS A 60 -10.55 7.24 -5.63
C HIS A 60 -10.67 6.09 -4.63
N TYR A 61 -11.20 6.37 -3.44
CA TYR A 61 -11.54 5.31 -2.49
C TYR A 61 -12.64 4.41 -3.03
N ASN A 62 -12.47 3.10 -2.88
CA ASN A 62 -13.52 2.12 -3.08
C ASN A 62 -14.14 1.74 -1.72
N TYR A 63 -15.21 2.43 -1.33
CA TYR A 63 -15.88 2.16 -0.05
C TYR A 63 -16.69 0.85 -0.02
N LEU A 64 -16.84 0.18 -1.15
CA LEU A 64 -17.53 -1.11 -1.23
C LEU A 64 -16.61 -2.29 -0.93
N ASP A 65 -15.30 -2.07 -0.91
CA ASP A 65 -14.28 -3.11 -0.72
C ASP A 65 -13.22 -2.61 0.27
N PRO A 66 -13.50 -2.68 1.59
CA PRO A 66 -12.51 -2.33 2.60
C PRO A 66 -11.34 -3.30 2.52
N TYR A 67 -10.12 -2.77 2.69
CA TYR A 67 -8.94 -3.62 2.78
C TYR A 67 -9.00 -4.53 4.02
N TRP A 68 -9.55 -4.00 5.11
CA TRP A 68 -9.67 -4.72 6.38
C TRP A 68 -10.95 -4.31 7.11
N GLU A 69 -11.61 -5.27 7.76
CA GLU A 69 -12.66 -5.05 8.74
C GLU A 69 -12.25 -5.65 10.10
N THR A 70 -12.22 -4.85 11.18
CA THR A 70 -11.72 -5.28 12.51
C THR A 70 -12.37 -4.51 13.65
N ILE A 71 -12.47 -5.10 14.85
CA ILE A 71 -12.86 -4.38 16.07
C ILE A 71 -11.67 -3.70 16.75
N ASP A 72 -10.46 -4.22 16.53
CA ASP A 72 -9.25 -3.68 17.14
C ASP A 72 -8.86 -2.35 16.47
N PRO A 73 -8.39 -1.34 17.24
CA PRO A 73 -8.07 -0.03 16.68
C PRO A 73 -6.69 0.01 16.01
N ILE A 74 -6.31 -1.07 15.31
CA ILE A 74 -5.03 -1.27 14.65
C ILE A 74 -5.20 -2.15 13.40
N CYS A 75 -4.47 -1.83 12.34
CA CYS A 75 -4.45 -2.60 11.08
C CYS A 75 -3.08 -2.50 10.42
N THR A 76 -2.59 -3.58 9.82
CA THR A 76 -1.37 -3.53 8.99
C THR A 76 -1.71 -3.77 7.53
N ILE A 77 -1.32 -2.86 6.65
CA ILE A 77 -1.46 -2.96 5.21
C ILE A 77 -0.12 -3.43 4.65
N HIS A 78 -0.14 -4.59 4.00
CA HIS A 78 1.06 -5.25 3.50
C HIS A 78 1.31 -4.97 2.02
N ASP A 79 2.55 -5.18 1.61
CA ASP A 79 2.96 -5.24 0.20
C ASP A 79 2.67 -3.97 -0.61
N LEU A 80 2.71 -2.80 0.04
CA LEU A 80 2.57 -1.52 -0.65
C LEU A 80 3.83 -1.21 -1.46
N ASP A 81 3.66 -0.63 -2.64
CA ASP A 81 4.76 -0.21 -3.49
C ASP A 81 5.40 1.07 -2.93
N ARG A 82 6.63 0.98 -2.43
CA ARG A 82 7.36 2.14 -1.85
C ARG A 82 7.57 3.29 -2.83
N THR A 83 7.38 3.07 -4.13
CA THR A 83 7.48 4.10 -5.17
C THR A 83 6.19 4.88 -5.39
N LYS A 84 5.14 4.62 -4.60
CA LYS A 84 3.84 5.27 -4.74
C LYS A 84 3.44 6.06 -3.51
N THR A 85 2.61 7.07 -3.74
CA THR A 85 1.95 7.85 -2.70
C THR A 85 0.59 7.25 -2.38
N TYR A 86 0.33 7.01 -1.09
CA TYR A 86 -0.91 6.42 -0.60
C TYR A 86 -1.61 7.31 0.41
N TYR A 87 -2.93 7.21 0.40
CA TYR A 87 -3.82 7.88 1.34
C TYR A 87 -4.66 6.84 2.07
N PHE A 88 -4.84 7.03 3.37
CA PHE A 88 -5.53 6.08 4.25
C PHE A 88 -6.62 6.76 5.05
N VAL A 89 -7.77 6.10 5.17
CA VAL A 89 -8.88 6.49 6.06
C VAL A 89 -9.46 5.27 6.75
N VAL A 90 -10.05 5.51 7.92
CA VAL A 90 -10.81 4.52 8.68
C VAL A 90 -12.24 5.03 8.86
N ARG A 91 -13.22 4.13 8.78
CA ARG A 91 -14.60 4.39 9.16
C ARG A 91 -15.02 3.43 10.25
N ALA A 92 -15.70 3.93 11.28
CA ALA A 92 -16.39 3.07 12.22
C ALA A 92 -17.70 2.59 11.58
N PHE A 93 -18.18 1.41 11.94
CA PHE A 93 -19.53 0.96 11.61
C PHE A 93 -20.24 0.39 12.82
N ASP A 94 -21.55 0.58 12.86
CA ASP A 94 -22.39 0.10 13.95
C ASP A 94 -22.93 -1.32 13.71
N THR A 95 -23.66 -1.88 14.68
CA THR A 95 -24.28 -3.21 14.57
C THR A 95 -25.33 -3.34 13.46
N HIS A 96 -25.77 -2.24 12.84
CA HIS A 96 -26.65 -2.24 11.67
C HIS A 96 -25.88 -2.09 10.36
N GLY A 97 -24.55 -1.99 10.42
CA GLY A 97 -23.67 -1.78 9.27
C GLY A 97 -23.63 -0.33 8.78
N LEU A 98 -24.16 0.63 9.54
CA LEU A 98 -24.10 2.05 9.20
C LEU A 98 -22.69 2.57 9.48
N GLU A 99 -22.06 3.13 8.45
CA GLU A 99 -20.71 3.68 8.54
C GLU A 99 -20.70 5.16 8.97
N SER A 100 -19.66 5.55 9.71
CA SER A 100 -19.32 6.93 9.99
C SER A 100 -18.78 7.66 8.76
N SER A 101 -18.59 8.98 8.88
CA SER A 101 -17.68 9.70 7.98
C SER A 101 -16.24 9.18 8.09
N ASN A 102 -15.40 9.53 7.11
CA ASN A 102 -13.97 9.24 7.16
C ASN A 102 -13.32 9.85 8.43
N SER A 103 -12.30 9.17 8.95
CA SER A 103 -11.27 9.78 9.80
C SER A 103 -10.55 10.92 9.07
N ASN A 104 -9.62 11.59 9.77
CA ASN A 104 -8.59 12.34 9.07
C ASN A 104 -7.83 11.40 8.11
N GLU A 105 -7.43 11.94 6.96
CA GLU A 105 -6.65 11.20 5.98
C GLU A 105 -5.17 11.19 6.40
N VAL A 106 -4.54 10.01 6.34
CA VAL A 106 -3.10 9.85 6.57
C VAL A 106 -2.42 9.67 5.22
N LEU A 107 -1.26 10.29 5.05
CA LEU A 107 -0.48 10.29 3.81
C LEU A 107 0.82 9.49 4.01
N LEU A 108 1.10 8.56 3.10
CA LEU A 108 2.43 7.99 2.88
C LEU A 108 2.98 8.53 1.56
N ILE A 109 4.06 9.28 1.64
CA ILE A 109 4.76 9.82 0.46
C ILE A 109 5.75 8.77 -0.04
N GLU A 110 5.87 8.65 -1.37
CA GLU A 110 6.88 7.84 -2.02
C GLU A 110 8.29 8.03 -1.40
N GLY A 111 9.04 6.93 -1.28
CA GLY A 111 10.42 6.97 -0.76
C GLY A 111 10.58 7.27 0.74
N VAL A 112 9.51 7.58 1.47
CA VAL A 112 9.54 7.79 2.92
C VAL A 112 9.34 6.45 3.65
N PRO A 113 10.21 6.07 4.60
CA PRO A 113 9.95 4.93 5.47
C PRO A 113 8.76 5.24 6.41
N ALA A 114 7.89 4.24 6.60
CA ALA A 114 6.61 4.25 7.32
C ALA A 114 6.57 4.89 8.71
N ASN A 115 7.71 5.20 9.31
CA ASN A 115 7.85 5.60 10.71
C ASN A 115 7.92 7.12 10.94
N ASN A 116 7.74 7.94 9.90
CA ASN A 116 7.59 9.38 10.08
C ASN A 116 6.10 9.73 10.31
N PRO A 117 5.71 10.21 11.51
CA PRO A 117 4.34 10.68 11.74
C PRO A 117 4.00 11.84 10.78
N PRO A 118 2.71 12.03 10.42
CA PRO A 118 2.29 13.14 9.58
C PRO A 118 2.83 14.44 10.17
N ALA A 119 3.55 15.23 9.36
CA ALA A 119 3.99 16.54 9.78
C ALA A 119 2.76 17.35 10.20
N ALA A 120 2.66 17.68 11.49
CA ALA A 120 1.60 18.53 12.00
C ALA A 120 1.57 19.79 11.13
N ALA A 121 0.44 20.06 10.49
CA ALA A 121 0.22 21.32 9.79
C ALA A 121 0.50 22.44 10.81
N SER A 122 1.57 23.19 10.59
CA SER A 122 1.86 24.37 11.39
C SER A 122 0.71 25.33 11.18
N SER A 123 -0.21 25.40 12.14
CA SER A 123 -1.15 26.50 12.25
C SER A 123 -0.31 27.75 12.52
N GLY A 124 0.02 28.47 11.45
CA GLY A 124 0.58 29.80 11.50
C GLY A 124 -0.40 30.68 12.26
N GLY A 125 -0.12 30.89 13.54
CA GLY A 125 -0.69 31.99 14.29
C GLY A 125 -0.16 33.27 13.69
N ASP A 126 -1.04 34.07 13.12
CA ASP A 126 -0.74 35.46 12.81
C ASP A 126 -1.63 36.31 13.71
N GLY A 127 -1.02 36.82 14.77
CA GLY A 127 -1.55 37.91 15.57
C GLY A 127 -1.11 39.22 14.93
N GLY A 128 -2.04 40.18 14.81
CA GLY A 128 -1.69 41.56 14.49
C GLY A 128 -2.83 42.34 13.86
N GLY A 129 -3.41 43.26 14.64
CA GLY A 129 -4.40 44.25 14.22
C GLY A 129 -5.18 44.81 15.38
#